data_AF-A0A1Q7RLZ2-F1
#
_entry.id   AF-A0A1Q7RLZ2-F1
#
_cell.length_a   1.000
_cell.length_b   1.000
_cell.length_c   1.000
_cell.angle_alpha   90.00
_cell.angle_beta   90.00
_cell.angle_gamma   90.00
#
_symmetry.space_group_name_H-M   'P 1'
#
loop_
_entity.id
_entity.type
_entity.pdbx_description
1 polymer ?
#
loop_
_entity_poly.entity_id
_entity_poly.type
_entity_poly.pdbx_seq_one_letter_code
_entity_poly.pdbx_strand_id
1 'polypeptide(L)'
;MTAAAARYVALYDGDCGFCTRWRDRMMARDPQGLVEWLSLHDPSVAARFPGIDRDDALRQMYVFAPDGSFYKGAQGWRELFRVLQGLSWAAALYRIPGVPFVMDRVYRYIAARRYRLSCANSACRTPGAAGTGPAGRRKSPQGRGPHAAAVVVAILLPPCLAAGSSVACAARDPDPLSERLEAIADPDAEAAVIASFASYGPYSVWRAHHNVEYTYRLEFYGGQKDPQAVSRQTHRLDLGPLARSFAQDLEGDAPQVVRVAGDSLEVRRAGVPVLDPAQLDFPRAFIRIARWSFLLPWDLLDPEARLQYRGERTPPMASRVPSDLCDVVRLTFEGQDESRRDDWHDIYISRVNHLIDRIHSYRAEDRTYSVVLWSDHLTFGGVRIATRRETHATDVTGEIGALEAVVEYSGVHFDAPFGDEVWSGMTATAPITTAGPPSLPAAAGPLQAPGTGAPPDDSTK
;
A
#
# COMPACT_ATOMS: atom_id res chain seq x y z
N MET A 1 21.70 24.01 -26.34
CA MET A 1 20.46 23.29 -26.00
C MET A 1 20.31 22.14 -26.99
N THR A 2 20.81 20.96 -26.64
CA THR A 2 20.66 19.75 -27.45
C THR A 2 19.22 19.28 -27.29
N ALA A 3 18.44 19.27 -28.37
CA ALA A 3 17.09 18.73 -28.35
C ALA A 3 17.13 17.29 -27.84
N ALA A 4 16.34 16.98 -26.81
CA ALA A 4 16.18 15.61 -26.33
C ALA A 4 15.76 14.74 -27.53
N ALA A 5 16.50 13.66 -27.79
CA ALA A 5 16.15 12.72 -28.85
C ALA A 5 14.69 12.29 -28.64
N ALA A 6 13.86 12.43 -29.67
CA ALA A 6 12.46 12.08 -29.57
C ALA A 6 12.34 10.58 -29.28
N ARG A 7 11.75 10.25 -28.12
CA ARG A 7 11.66 8.90 -27.55
C ARG A 7 10.27 8.31 -27.77
N TYR A 8 10.18 6.98 -27.83
CA TYR A 8 8.91 6.29 -27.72
C TYR A 8 8.37 6.46 -26.30
N VAL A 9 7.05 6.56 -26.13
CA VAL A 9 6.41 6.51 -24.80
C VAL A 9 5.47 5.32 -24.75
N ALA A 10 5.75 4.35 -23.88
CA ALA A 10 4.92 3.18 -23.67
C ALA A 10 4.12 3.34 -22.38
N LEU A 11 2.81 3.56 -22.51
CA LEU A 11 1.87 3.56 -21.41
C LEU A 11 1.42 2.13 -21.11
N TYR A 12 1.68 1.68 -19.89
CA TYR A 12 1.32 0.35 -19.43
C TYR A 12 0.53 0.44 -18.12
N ASP A 13 -0.15 -0.64 -17.78
CA ASP A 13 -0.84 -0.74 -16.49
C ASP A 13 0.15 -1.10 -15.38
N GLY A 14 0.50 -0.11 -14.56
CA GLY A 14 1.40 -0.28 -13.42
C GLY A 14 0.86 -1.17 -12.30
N ASP A 15 -0.46 -1.37 -12.24
CA ASP A 15 -1.12 -2.19 -11.21
C ASP A 15 -1.13 -3.68 -11.59
N CYS A 16 -0.76 -4.01 -12.83
CA CYS A 16 -0.72 -5.38 -13.30
C CYS A 16 0.70 -5.97 -13.18
N GLY A 17 0.90 -6.88 -12.21
CA GLY A 17 2.17 -7.58 -12.02
C GLY A 17 2.71 -8.31 -13.27
N PHE A 18 1.84 -8.85 -14.12
CA PHE A 18 2.24 -9.38 -15.43
C PHE A 18 2.81 -8.29 -16.36
N CYS A 19 2.14 -7.13 -16.47
CA CYS A 19 2.57 -6.02 -17.32
C CYS A 19 3.90 -5.42 -16.83
N THR A 20 4.02 -5.19 -15.53
CA THR A 20 5.22 -4.69 -14.83
C THR A 20 6.43 -5.60 -15.11
N ARG A 21 6.31 -6.91 -14.95
CA ARG A 21 7.40 -7.86 -15.26
C ARG A 21 7.77 -7.87 -16.74
N TRP A 22 6.79 -7.75 -17.63
CA TRP A 22 7.05 -7.67 -19.07
C TRP A 22 7.79 -6.39 -19.44
N ARG A 23 7.38 -5.24 -18.88
CA ARG A 23 8.11 -3.98 -18.98
C ARG A 23 9.56 -4.16 -18.54
N ASP A 24 9.83 -4.72 -17.36
CA ASP A 24 11.20 -4.85 -16.83
C ASP A 24 12.11 -5.70 -17.75
N ARG A 25 11.57 -6.81 -18.28
CA ARG A 25 12.28 -7.63 -19.27
C ARG A 25 12.60 -6.88 -20.56
N MET A 26 11.73 -5.95 -20.95
CA MET A 26 11.89 -5.15 -22.16
C MET A 26 12.82 -3.96 -21.94
N MET A 27 12.79 -3.35 -20.74
CA MET A 27 13.76 -2.35 -20.31
C MET A 27 15.19 -2.91 -20.32
N ALA A 28 15.38 -4.16 -19.90
CA ALA A 28 16.68 -4.85 -20.01
C ALA A 28 17.17 -5.02 -21.48
N ARG A 29 16.29 -4.81 -22.47
CA ARG A 29 16.60 -4.83 -23.91
C ARG A 29 16.65 -3.42 -24.52
N ASP A 30 16.60 -2.39 -23.68
CA ASP A 30 16.69 -0.98 -24.08
C ASP A 30 17.87 -0.25 -23.41
N PRO A 31 19.13 -0.66 -23.64
CA PRO A 31 20.28 -0.01 -23.02
C PRO A 31 20.49 1.45 -23.50
N GLN A 32 19.87 1.82 -24.61
CA GLN A 32 19.92 3.17 -25.18
C GLN A 32 18.80 4.07 -24.62
N GLY A 33 17.85 3.51 -23.86
CA GLY A 33 16.70 4.21 -23.32
C GLY A 33 15.87 4.87 -24.43
N LEU A 34 15.56 4.16 -25.50
CA LEU A 34 14.72 4.67 -26.59
C LEU A 34 13.24 4.72 -26.22
N VAL A 35 12.83 4.01 -25.17
CA VAL A 35 11.45 3.89 -24.70
C VAL A 35 11.33 4.45 -23.28
N GLU A 36 10.50 5.47 -23.12
CA GLU A 36 10.00 5.95 -21.83
C GLU A 36 8.79 5.11 -21.40
N TRP A 37 8.91 4.41 -20.28
CA TRP A 37 7.83 3.58 -19.75
C TRP A 37 7.05 4.33 -18.69
N LEU A 38 5.79 4.64 -18.95
CA LEU A 38 4.92 5.40 -18.05
C LEU A 38 3.77 4.54 -17.57
N SER A 39 3.56 4.49 -16.26
CA SER A 39 2.38 3.86 -15.68
C SER A 39 1.16 4.72 -16.00
N LEU A 40 0.06 4.10 -16.42
CA LEU A 40 -1.23 4.79 -16.59
C LEU A 40 -1.77 5.43 -15.31
N HIS A 41 -1.23 5.02 -14.15
CA HIS A 41 -1.59 5.55 -12.84
C HIS A 41 -0.75 6.76 -12.42
N ASP A 42 0.26 7.13 -13.21
CA ASP A 42 1.06 8.33 -12.99
C ASP A 42 0.21 9.59 -13.28
N PRO A 43 0.11 10.57 -12.36
CA PRO A 43 -0.67 11.80 -12.58
C PRO A 43 -0.25 12.59 -13.81
N SER A 44 1.02 12.50 -14.22
CA SER A 44 1.54 13.18 -15.41
C SER A 44 0.93 12.66 -16.71
N VAL A 45 0.38 11.43 -16.75
CA VAL A 45 -0.23 10.85 -17.95
C VAL A 45 -1.46 11.64 -18.38
N ALA A 46 -2.30 12.07 -17.44
CA ALA A 46 -3.50 12.85 -17.75
C ALA A 46 -3.14 14.23 -18.36
N ALA A 47 -2.04 14.82 -17.88
CA ALA A 47 -1.54 16.10 -18.39
C ALA A 47 -0.82 15.96 -19.74
N ARG A 48 -0.03 14.90 -19.94
CA ARG A 48 0.74 14.67 -21.18
C ARG A 48 -0.10 14.08 -22.31
N PHE A 49 -1.13 13.31 -22.00
CA PHE A 49 -1.93 12.59 -22.99
C PHE A 49 -3.46 12.76 -22.75
N PRO A 50 -3.97 14.01 -22.84
CA PRO A 50 -5.37 14.31 -22.48
C PRO A 50 -6.41 13.66 -23.41
N GLY A 51 -6.01 13.17 -24.59
CA GLY A 51 -6.90 12.54 -25.57
C GLY A 51 -7.06 11.01 -25.42
N ILE A 52 -6.47 10.41 -24.40
CA ILE A 52 -6.57 8.97 -24.18
C ILE A 52 -7.84 8.63 -23.40
N ASP A 53 -8.65 7.72 -23.94
CA ASP A 53 -9.70 7.04 -23.18
C ASP A 53 -9.05 6.15 -22.12
N ARG A 54 -9.18 6.57 -20.86
CA ARG A 54 -8.55 5.90 -19.72
C ARG A 54 -9.07 4.48 -19.52
N ASP A 55 -10.34 4.22 -19.78
CA ASP A 55 -10.91 2.87 -19.67
C ASP A 55 -10.33 1.97 -20.77
N ASP A 56 -10.09 2.51 -21.96
CA ASP A 56 -9.42 1.79 -23.04
C ASP A 56 -7.94 1.55 -22.77
N ALA A 57 -7.24 2.54 -22.22
CA ALA A 57 -5.85 2.39 -21.80
C ALA A 57 -5.69 1.39 -20.66
N LEU A 58 -6.66 1.31 -19.75
CA LEU A 58 -6.70 0.24 -18.78
C LEU A 58 -6.92 -1.12 -19.44
N ARG A 59 -7.59 -1.24 -20.59
CA ARG A 59 -7.73 -2.56 -21.26
C ARG A 59 -6.50 -2.99 -22.08
N GLN A 60 -5.71 -2.04 -22.58
CA GLN A 60 -4.59 -2.33 -23.48
C GLN A 60 -3.49 -1.28 -23.43
N MET A 61 -2.25 -1.70 -23.71
CA MET A 61 -1.08 -0.84 -23.76
C MET A 61 -1.18 0.19 -24.89
N TYR A 62 -0.71 1.40 -24.64
CA TYR A 62 -0.56 2.46 -25.64
C TYR A 62 0.93 2.73 -25.86
N VAL A 63 1.32 2.94 -27.11
CA VAL A 63 2.70 3.30 -27.48
C VAL A 63 2.66 4.50 -28.40
N PHE A 64 3.28 5.59 -27.99
CA PHE A 64 3.48 6.80 -28.78
C PHE A 64 4.85 6.76 -29.42
N ALA A 65 4.89 6.98 -30.73
CA ALA A 65 6.12 7.05 -31.50
C ALA A 65 6.64 8.50 -31.58
N PRO A 66 7.96 8.68 -31.81
CA PRO A 66 8.57 10.00 -31.98
C PRO A 66 7.95 10.87 -33.08
N ASP A 67 7.31 10.25 -34.08
CA ASP A 67 6.65 10.92 -35.20
C ASP A 67 5.23 11.42 -34.89
N GLY A 68 4.76 11.25 -33.64
CA GLY A 68 3.42 11.63 -33.20
C GLY A 68 2.35 10.56 -33.45
N SER A 69 2.69 9.44 -34.09
CA SER A 69 1.78 8.31 -34.24
C SER A 69 1.59 7.58 -32.91
N PHE A 70 0.44 6.94 -32.73
CA PHE A 70 0.22 6.07 -31.57
C PHE A 70 -0.36 4.72 -31.98
N TYR A 71 -0.05 3.71 -31.18
CA TYR A 71 -0.38 2.31 -31.42
C TYR A 71 -0.94 1.69 -30.16
N LYS A 72 -1.90 0.77 -30.32
CA LYS A 72 -2.55 0.09 -29.19
C LYS A 72 -2.29 -1.41 -29.20
N GLY A 73 -2.31 -2.02 -28.02
CA GLY A 73 -2.29 -3.47 -27.83
C GLY A 73 -1.13 -4.18 -28.54
N ALA A 74 -1.43 -5.19 -29.35
CA ALA A 74 -0.42 -5.95 -30.09
C ALA A 74 0.39 -5.09 -31.06
N GLN A 75 -0.20 -4.05 -31.64
CA GLN A 75 0.50 -3.14 -32.55
C GLN A 75 1.52 -2.28 -31.80
N GLY A 76 1.22 -1.88 -30.56
CA GLY A 76 2.19 -1.21 -29.69
C GLY A 76 3.42 -2.08 -29.45
N TRP A 77 3.23 -3.36 -29.14
CA TRP A 77 4.33 -4.31 -29.00
C TRP A 77 5.15 -4.50 -30.28
N ARG A 78 4.51 -4.53 -31.46
CA ARG A 78 5.21 -4.58 -32.74
C ARG A 78 6.19 -3.41 -32.89
N GLU A 79 5.75 -2.19 -32.56
CA GLU A 79 6.61 -1.00 -32.66
C GLU A 79 7.75 -1.03 -31.65
N LEU A 80 7.50 -1.43 -30.41
CA LEU A 80 8.55 -1.60 -29.41
C LEU A 80 9.60 -2.64 -29.85
N PHE A 81 9.17 -3.78 -30.41
CA PHE A 81 10.10 -4.80 -30.90
C PHE A 81 11.00 -4.32 -32.05
N ARG A 82 10.62 -3.29 -32.80
CA ARG A 82 11.49 -2.71 -33.83
C ARG A 82 12.71 -1.99 -33.24
N VAL A 83 12.55 -1.39 -32.06
CA VAL A 83 13.57 -0.53 -31.44
C VAL A 83 14.33 -1.21 -30.31
N LEU A 84 13.73 -2.23 -29.67
CA LEU A 84 14.38 -3.00 -28.61
C LEU A 84 15.42 -3.99 -29.16
N GLN A 85 16.56 -4.07 -28.48
CA GLN A 85 17.69 -4.87 -28.91
C GLN A 85 17.37 -6.37 -28.97
N GLY A 86 17.67 -7.00 -30.12
CA GLY A 86 17.48 -8.44 -30.33
C GLY A 86 16.04 -8.89 -30.58
N LEU A 87 15.09 -7.95 -30.76
CA LEU A 87 13.67 -8.25 -30.99
C LEU A 87 13.15 -7.82 -32.37
N SER A 88 13.98 -7.19 -33.21
CA SER A 88 13.57 -6.69 -34.53
C SER A 88 13.04 -7.78 -35.48
N TRP A 89 13.49 -9.02 -35.32
CA TRP A 89 12.97 -10.18 -36.05
C TRP A 89 11.51 -10.49 -35.69
N ALA A 90 11.11 -10.27 -34.42
CA ALA A 90 9.74 -10.48 -33.98
C ALA A 90 8.79 -9.41 -34.56
N ALA A 91 9.28 -8.18 -34.72
CA ALA A 91 8.55 -7.15 -35.47
C ALA A 91 8.42 -7.52 -36.96
N ALA A 92 9.44 -8.15 -37.56
CA ALA A 92 9.38 -8.59 -38.96
C ALA A 92 8.32 -9.68 -39.20
N LEU A 93 8.02 -10.51 -38.20
CA LEU A 93 6.98 -11.56 -38.29
C LEU A 93 5.58 -10.98 -38.54
N TYR A 94 5.31 -9.75 -38.09
CA TYR A 94 4.04 -9.06 -38.36
C TYR A 94 3.84 -8.69 -39.84
N ARG A 95 4.85 -8.85 -40.72
CA ARG A 95 4.71 -8.66 -42.16
C ARG A 95 4.04 -9.85 -42.86
N ILE A 96 3.95 -11.00 -42.20
CA ILE A 96 3.30 -12.19 -42.77
C ILE A 96 1.77 -12.02 -42.70
N PRO A 97 1.04 -12.17 -43.82
CA PRO A 97 -0.42 -12.11 -43.81
C PRO A 97 -1.03 -13.06 -42.78
N GLY A 98 -1.96 -12.56 -41.97
CA GLY A 98 -2.64 -13.32 -40.91
C GLY A 98 -1.97 -13.28 -39.54
N VAL A 99 -0.65 -13.03 -39.44
CA VAL A 99 0.04 -12.92 -38.14
C VAL A 99 -0.50 -11.76 -37.29
N PRO A 100 -0.70 -10.53 -37.81
CA PRO A 100 -1.27 -9.44 -37.02
C PRO A 100 -2.64 -9.78 -36.41
N PHE A 101 -3.48 -10.52 -37.13
CA PHE A 101 -4.79 -10.95 -36.66
C PHE A 101 -4.68 -11.96 -35.50
N VAL A 102 -3.78 -12.94 -35.62
CA VAL A 102 -3.52 -13.91 -34.56
C VAL A 102 -2.93 -13.23 -33.33
N MET A 103 -1.95 -12.35 -33.51
CA MET A 103 -1.30 -11.64 -32.41
C MET A 103 -2.24 -10.72 -31.67
N ASP A 104 -3.16 -10.04 -32.37
CA ASP A 104 -4.20 -9.23 -31.73
C ASP A 104 -5.14 -10.07 -30.86
N ARG A 105 -5.56 -11.25 -31.34
CA ARG A 105 -6.39 -12.19 -30.56
C ARG A 105 -5.66 -12.72 -29.32
N VAL A 106 -4.40 -13.12 -29.48
CA VAL A 106 -3.55 -13.60 -28.39
C VAL A 106 -3.33 -12.49 -27.36
N TYR A 107 -3.02 -11.28 -27.83
CA TYR A 107 -2.84 -10.12 -26.97
C TYR A 107 -4.10 -9.84 -26.15
N ARG A 108 -5.28 -9.77 -26.77
CA ARG A 108 -6.53 -9.52 -26.05
C ARG A 108 -6.86 -10.63 -25.05
N TYR A 109 -6.57 -11.88 -25.40
CA TYR A 109 -6.72 -12.99 -24.47
C TYR A 109 -5.82 -12.86 -23.24
N ILE A 110 -4.55 -12.48 -23.44
CA ILE A 110 -3.59 -12.24 -22.37
C ILE A 110 -4.02 -11.02 -21.55
N ALA A 111 -4.37 -9.91 -22.20
CA ALA A 111 -4.82 -8.68 -21.54
C ALA A 111 -6.05 -8.92 -20.65
N ALA A 112 -7.03 -9.70 -21.11
CA ALA A 112 -8.20 -10.08 -20.31
C ALA A 112 -7.89 -11.02 -19.13
N ARG A 113 -6.67 -11.58 -19.06
CA ARG A 113 -6.24 -12.54 -18.03
C ARG A 113 -5.01 -12.07 -17.28
N ARG A 114 -4.51 -10.88 -17.57
CA ARG A 114 -3.20 -10.41 -17.13
C ARG A 114 -3.06 -10.38 -15.61
N TYR A 115 -4.12 -10.06 -14.87
CA TYR A 115 -4.13 -10.12 -13.41
C TYR A 115 -4.04 -11.55 -12.88
N ARG A 116 -4.70 -12.54 -13.52
CA ARG A 116 -4.54 -13.97 -13.17
C ARG A 116 -3.16 -14.50 -13.54
N LEU A 117 -2.58 -14.00 -14.64
CA LEU A 117 -1.21 -14.33 -15.07
C LEU A 117 -0.16 -13.67 -14.18
N SER A 118 -0.52 -12.69 -13.35
CA SER A 118 0.35 -12.14 -12.33
C SER A 118 0.81 -13.23 -11.34
N CYS A 119 -0.04 -14.23 -11.05
CA CYS A 119 0.20 -15.32 -10.09
C CYS A 119 0.84 -16.59 -10.69
N ALA A 120 0.86 -16.74 -12.02
CA ALA A 120 1.09 -18.04 -12.67
C ALA A 120 2.56 -18.48 -12.76
N ASN A 121 3.53 -17.60 -12.55
CA ASN A 121 4.95 -17.97 -12.58
C ASN A 121 5.70 -17.19 -11.49
N SER A 122 6.17 -17.96 -10.50
CA SER A 122 6.85 -17.61 -9.24
C SER A 122 6.06 -16.73 -8.25
N ALA A 123 5.37 -17.41 -7.32
CA ALA A 123 5.08 -17.03 -5.91
C ALA A 123 3.74 -17.57 -5.34
N CYS A 124 3.08 -18.53 -5.99
CA CYS A 124 2.04 -19.33 -5.33
C CYS A 124 2.43 -20.82 -5.38
N ARG A 125 3.16 -21.30 -4.36
CA ARG A 125 3.11 -22.73 -4.02
C ARG A 125 1.93 -22.87 -3.06
N THR A 126 0.92 -23.62 -3.44
CA THR A 126 -0.06 -24.16 -2.50
C THR A 126 0.65 -25.21 -1.63
N PRO A 127 0.74 -25.04 -0.29
CA PRO A 127 1.10 -26.12 0.60
C PRO A 127 -0.17 -26.93 0.88
N GLY A 128 -0.28 -28.13 0.32
CA GLY A 128 -1.48 -28.95 0.57
C GLY A 128 -1.63 -30.19 -0.27
N ALA A 129 -0.60 -31.05 -0.32
CA ALA A 129 -0.79 -32.47 -0.66
C ALA A 129 0.42 -33.30 -0.25
N ALA A 130 0.63 -33.49 1.05
CA ALA A 130 1.44 -34.61 1.55
C ALA A 130 1.02 -35.00 2.98
N GLY A 131 0.19 -36.04 3.05
CA GLY A 131 -0.23 -36.71 4.28
C GLY A 131 -0.85 -38.09 3.98
N THR A 132 0.02 -39.07 3.76
CA THR A 132 -0.10 -40.51 4.11
C THR A 132 -1.19 -41.45 3.49
N GLY A 133 -0.75 -42.25 2.50
CA GLY A 133 -0.90 -43.74 2.42
C GLY A 133 -2.16 -44.41 1.79
N PRO A 134 -2.10 -45.69 1.31
CA PRO A 134 -1.06 -46.38 0.54
C PRO A 134 -1.55 -46.87 -0.86
N ALA A 135 -0.59 -47.38 -1.65
CA ALA A 135 -0.67 -48.04 -2.95
C ALA A 135 -2.05 -48.52 -3.47
N GLY A 136 -2.46 -47.95 -4.62
CA GLY A 136 -3.59 -48.42 -5.42
C GLY A 136 -3.37 -48.14 -6.91
N ARG A 137 -2.76 -49.09 -7.61
CA ARG A 137 -2.51 -49.08 -9.06
C ARG A 137 -3.85 -49.03 -9.82
N ARG A 138 -4.19 -47.92 -10.50
CA ARG A 138 -5.23 -47.93 -11.55
C ARG A 138 -4.85 -47.06 -12.76
N LYS A 139 -5.09 -47.66 -13.93
CA LYS A 139 -4.71 -47.21 -15.28
C LYS A 139 -5.48 -45.96 -15.72
N SER A 140 -4.77 -45.08 -16.43
CA SER A 140 -5.33 -44.02 -17.28
C SER A 140 -6.13 -44.61 -18.44
N PRO A 141 -7.18 -43.91 -18.92
CA PRO A 141 -7.53 -43.89 -20.33
C PRO A 141 -7.34 -42.49 -20.93
N GLN A 142 -6.76 -42.51 -22.13
CA GLN A 142 -6.61 -41.41 -23.07
C GLN A 142 -7.95 -40.81 -23.49
N GLY A 143 -7.98 -39.48 -23.60
CA GLY A 143 -9.06 -38.70 -24.21
C GLY A 143 -8.50 -37.51 -25.00
N ARG A 144 -8.64 -37.59 -26.32
CA ARG A 144 -8.14 -36.74 -27.42
C ARG A 144 -8.73 -35.31 -27.45
N GLY A 145 -7.88 -34.30 -27.75
CA GLY A 145 -8.19 -33.11 -28.57
C GLY A 145 -8.15 -31.72 -27.88
N PRO A 146 -7.90 -30.58 -28.59
CA PRO A 146 -7.17 -30.37 -29.84
C PRO A 146 -5.87 -29.54 -29.65
N HIS A 147 -4.81 -29.97 -30.32
CA HIS A 147 -3.51 -29.29 -30.39
C HIS A 147 -3.55 -28.16 -31.43
N ALA A 148 -3.80 -26.93 -31.02
CA ALA A 148 -3.57 -25.76 -31.88
C ALA A 148 -3.16 -24.48 -31.13
N ALA A 149 -3.41 -24.37 -29.81
CA ALA A 149 -3.08 -23.17 -29.05
C ALA A 149 -1.67 -23.17 -28.41
N ALA A 150 -0.97 -24.30 -28.39
CA ALA A 150 0.27 -24.47 -27.62
C ALA A 150 1.56 -24.06 -28.35
N VAL A 151 1.52 -23.75 -29.64
CA VAL A 151 2.75 -23.56 -30.45
C VAL A 151 3.22 -22.10 -30.54
N VAL A 152 2.37 -21.11 -30.23
CA VAL A 152 2.76 -19.68 -30.38
C VAL A 152 3.42 -19.10 -29.13
N VAL A 153 3.24 -19.71 -27.95
CA VAL A 153 3.86 -19.23 -26.70
C VAL A 153 5.32 -19.67 -26.55
N ALA A 154 5.75 -20.69 -27.31
CA ALA A 154 7.08 -21.27 -27.23
C ALA A 154 8.19 -20.46 -27.93
N ILE A 155 7.85 -19.39 -28.68
CA ILE A 155 8.82 -18.61 -29.47
C ILE A 155 9.43 -17.43 -28.66
N LEU A 156 9.03 -17.24 -27.39
CA LEU A 156 9.53 -16.14 -26.54
C LEU A 156 10.36 -16.59 -25.32
N LEU A 157 10.71 -17.87 -25.23
CA LEU A 157 11.63 -18.41 -24.21
C LEU A 157 12.89 -18.96 -24.89
N PRO A 158 14.09 -18.38 -24.67
CA PRO A 158 15.32 -19.08 -25.02
C PRO A 158 15.53 -20.25 -24.03
N PRO A 159 16.16 -21.36 -24.47
CA PRO A 159 16.47 -22.47 -23.60
C PRO A 159 17.54 -22.05 -22.59
N CYS A 160 17.31 -22.33 -21.30
CA CYS A 160 18.34 -22.26 -20.27
C CYS A 160 19.47 -23.23 -20.63
N LEU A 161 20.57 -22.71 -21.15
CA LEU A 161 21.84 -23.43 -21.16
C LEU A 161 22.48 -23.26 -19.78
N ALA A 162 22.64 -24.39 -19.10
CA ALA A 162 23.39 -24.52 -17.88
C ALA A 162 24.85 -24.10 -18.10
N ALA A 163 25.33 -23.16 -17.30
CA ALA A 163 26.74 -22.98 -17.02
C ALA A 163 26.85 -22.75 -15.51
N GLY A 164 27.36 -23.77 -14.82
CA GLY A 164 27.71 -23.68 -13.42
C GLY A 164 28.77 -22.60 -13.23
N SER A 165 28.55 -21.75 -12.25
CA SER A 165 29.60 -20.99 -11.60
C SER A 165 29.18 -20.87 -10.14
N SER A 166 29.78 -21.75 -9.33
CA SER A 166 29.77 -21.66 -7.87
C SER A 166 30.49 -20.37 -7.48
N VAL A 167 29.74 -19.28 -7.37
CA VAL A 167 30.20 -18.11 -6.62
C VAL A 167 29.93 -18.42 -5.16
N ALA A 168 31.01 -18.49 -4.39
CA ALA A 168 30.97 -18.68 -2.95
C ALA A 168 30.02 -17.66 -2.31
N CYS A 169 29.01 -18.15 -1.61
CA CYS A 169 28.21 -17.33 -0.72
C CYS A 169 29.13 -16.82 0.40
N ALA A 170 29.63 -15.59 0.25
CA ALA A 170 29.91 -14.80 1.44
C ALA A 170 28.61 -14.76 2.23
N ALA A 171 28.64 -15.17 3.49
CA ALA A 171 27.51 -15.03 4.40
C ALA A 171 27.12 -13.56 4.42
N ARG A 172 26.07 -13.20 3.67
CA ARG A 172 25.34 -11.96 3.86
C ARG A 172 24.69 -12.10 5.22
N ASP A 173 24.88 -11.10 6.08
CA ASP A 173 23.99 -10.94 7.23
C ASP A 173 22.55 -11.14 6.77
N PRO A 174 21.74 -11.92 7.50
CA PRO A 174 20.36 -12.18 7.11
C PRO A 174 19.66 -10.85 6.87
N ASP A 175 18.97 -10.73 5.72
CA ASP A 175 18.12 -9.58 5.46
C ASP A 175 17.09 -9.52 6.60
N PRO A 176 16.99 -8.43 7.38
CA PRO A 176 16.06 -8.35 8.50
C PRO A 176 14.62 -8.63 8.08
N LEU A 177 14.26 -8.42 6.81
CA LEU A 177 12.98 -8.89 6.27
C LEU A 177 12.80 -10.41 6.39
N SER A 178 13.82 -11.19 6.00
CA SER A 178 13.75 -12.65 6.01
C SER A 178 13.59 -13.18 7.43
N GLU A 179 14.32 -12.61 8.39
CA GLU A 179 14.18 -12.95 9.81
C GLU A 179 12.77 -12.62 10.34
N ARG A 180 12.23 -11.45 9.99
CA ARG A 180 10.89 -11.04 10.43
C ARG A 180 9.78 -11.86 9.78
N LEU A 181 9.93 -12.26 8.52
CA LEU A 181 8.99 -13.17 7.85
C LEU A 181 9.07 -14.59 8.42
N GLU A 182 10.27 -15.12 8.67
CA GLU A 182 10.47 -16.42 9.31
C GLU A 182 9.91 -16.46 10.75
N ALA A 183 9.88 -15.31 11.43
CA ALA A 183 9.25 -15.18 12.75
C ALA A 183 7.71 -15.28 12.70
N ILE A 184 7.08 -15.17 11.51
CA ILE A 184 5.65 -15.43 11.35
C ILE A 184 5.44 -16.95 11.39
N ALA A 185 4.99 -17.45 12.54
CA ALA A 185 4.81 -18.89 12.75
C ALA A 185 3.74 -19.53 11.84
N ASP A 186 2.79 -18.74 11.34
CA ASP A 186 1.69 -19.18 10.49
C ASP A 186 2.01 -18.94 9.00
N PRO A 187 2.23 -20.00 8.20
CA PRO A 187 2.67 -19.86 6.80
C PRO A 187 1.60 -19.23 5.90
N ASP A 188 0.31 -19.36 6.23
CA ASP A 188 -0.76 -18.75 5.45
C ASP A 188 -0.84 -17.24 5.74
N ALA A 189 -0.59 -16.85 7.01
CA ALA A 189 -0.46 -15.44 7.38
C ALA A 189 0.78 -14.81 6.72
N GLU A 190 1.92 -15.50 6.72
CA GLU A 190 3.14 -15.08 6.03
C GLU A 190 2.87 -14.83 4.54
N ALA A 191 2.22 -15.78 3.87
CA ALA A 191 1.88 -15.67 2.46
C ALA A 191 0.96 -14.46 2.15
N ALA A 192 -0.05 -14.22 2.99
CA ALA A 192 -0.95 -13.07 2.84
C ALA A 192 -0.22 -11.74 3.01
N VAL A 193 0.71 -11.65 3.98
CA VAL A 193 1.55 -10.46 4.19
C VAL A 193 2.50 -10.22 3.02
N ILE A 194 3.17 -11.26 2.52
CA ILE A 194 4.05 -11.15 1.35
C ILE A 194 3.28 -10.67 0.12
N ALA A 195 2.08 -11.22 -0.13
CA ALA A 195 1.23 -10.80 -1.24
C ALA A 195 0.79 -9.33 -1.10
N SER A 196 0.49 -8.90 0.13
CA SER A 196 0.18 -7.51 0.44
C SER A 196 1.36 -6.59 0.16
N PHE A 197 2.58 -6.95 0.58
CA PHE A 197 3.79 -6.17 0.27
C PHE A 197 4.04 -6.08 -1.23
N ALA A 198 3.85 -7.16 -1.98
CA ALA A 198 4.01 -7.12 -3.43
C ALA A 198 3.04 -6.13 -4.11
N SER A 199 1.89 -5.87 -3.49
CA SER A 199 0.82 -5.03 -4.05
C SER A 199 0.83 -3.59 -3.54
N TYR A 200 1.30 -3.38 -2.30
CA TYR A 200 1.60 -2.05 -1.78
C TYR A 200 2.92 -1.53 -2.35
N GLY A 201 3.92 -2.36 -2.49
CA GLY A 201 5.26 -1.95 -2.91
C GLY A 201 6.28 -2.88 -2.26
N PRO A 202 7.13 -3.57 -3.03
CA PRO A 202 8.06 -4.54 -2.48
C PRO A 202 8.82 -3.96 -1.28
N TYR A 203 9.03 -4.75 -0.24
CA TYR A 203 9.66 -4.27 1.00
C TYR A 203 11.03 -3.61 0.76
N SER A 204 11.78 -4.07 -0.24
CA SER A 204 13.05 -3.46 -0.64
C SER A 204 12.91 -2.04 -1.20
N VAL A 205 11.79 -1.74 -1.88
CA VAL A 205 11.47 -0.38 -2.35
C VAL A 205 11.08 0.48 -1.16
N TRP A 206 10.19 -0.02 -0.30
CA TRP A 206 9.79 0.66 0.93
C TRP A 206 10.99 1.05 1.81
N ARG A 207 11.87 0.07 2.10
CA ARG A 207 13.04 0.26 2.95
C ARG A 207 14.12 1.15 2.34
N ALA A 208 14.06 1.42 1.04
CA ALA A 208 14.99 2.34 0.39
C ALA A 208 14.70 3.81 0.75
N HIS A 209 13.48 4.11 1.21
CA HIS A 209 13.11 5.44 1.68
C HIS A 209 13.59 5.68 3.11
N HIS A 210 14.08 6.88 3.37
CA HIS A 210 14.62 7.25 4.68
C HIS A 210 13.57 7.94 5.55
N ASN A 211 12.71 8.74 4.92
CA ASN A 211 11.71 9.54 5.58
C ASN A 211 10.49 9.75 4.67
N VAL A 212 9.43 10.31 5.23
CA VAL A 212 8.24 10.73 4.48
C VAL A 212 7.60 11.95 5.14
N GLU A 213 7.15 12.89 4.31
CA GLU A 213 6.30 14.00 4.70
C GLU A 213 4.92 13.84 4.06
N TYR A 214 3.86 14.15 4.79
CA TYR A 214 2.50 14.21 4.24
C TYR A 214 1.61 15.16 5.04
N THR A 215 0.52 15.59 4.41
CA THR A 215 -0.59 16.30 5.08
C THR A 215 -1.63 15.28 5.52
N TYR A 216 -1.96 15.30 6.81
CA TYR A 216 -2.98 14.50 7.46
C TYR A 216 -4.21 15.36 7.72
N ARG A 217 -5.34 15.04 7.09
CA ARG A 217 -6.65 15.67 7.38
C ARG A 217 -7.50 14.67 8.15
N LEU A 218 -8.02 15.09 9.30
CA LEU A 218 -8.98 14.34 10.10
C LEU A 218 -10.29 15.10 10.17
N GLU A 219 -11.37 14.41 9.83
CA GLU A 219 -12.73 14.85 10.10
C GLU A 219 -13.32 13.89 11.13
N PHE A 220 -13.64 14.41 12.31
CA PHE A 220 -14.26 13.63 13.38
C PHE A 220 -15.78 13.85 13.35
N TYR A 221 -16.53 12.76 13.23
CA TYR A 221 -17.98 12.75 13.16
C TYR A 221 -18.62 12.33 14.48
N GLY A 222 -18.01 11.41 15.24
CA GLY A 222 -18.56 10.94 16.51
C GLY A 222 -19.98 10.33 16.36
N GLY A 223 -20.23 9.63 15.26
CA GLY A 223 -21.54 9.07 14.91
C GLY A 223 -22.55 10.09 14.37
N GLN A 224 -22.20 11.37 14.24
CA GLN A 224 -23.07 12.40 13.69
C GLN A 224 -23.01 12.44 12.15
N LYS A 225 -23.99 13.12 11.54
CA LYS A 225 -24.06 13.28 10.08
C LYS A 225 -23.02 14.27 9.53
N ASP A 226 -22.75 15.32 10.30
CA ASP A 226 -21.83 16.39 9.93
C ASP A 226 -20.57 16.34 10.80
N PRO A 227 -19.40 16.74 10.28
CA PRO A 227 -18.16 16.70 11.04
C PRO A 227 -18.22 17.66 12.24
N GLN A 228 -17.92 17.13 13.43
CA GLN A 228 -17.88 17.86 14.70
C GLN A 228 -16.54 18.57 14.90
N ALA A 229 -15.47 18.03 14.31
CA ALA A 229 -14.14 18.62 14.33
C ALA A 229 -13.41 18.33 13.03
N VAL A 230 -12.63 19.31 12.58
CA VAL A 230 -11.70 19.12 11.45
C VAL A 230 -10.32 19.55 11.92
N SER A 231 -9.33 18.69 11.69
CA SER A 231 -7.93 18.98 11.97
C SER A 231 -7.10 18.72 10.72
N ARG A 232 -6.11 19.56 10.49
CA ARG A 232 -5.12 19.40 9.42
C ARG A 232 -3.74 19.55 10.01
N GLN A 233 -2.89 18.58 9.73
CA GLN A 233 -1.54 18.51 10.27
C GLN A 233 -0.54 18.14 9.20
N THR A 234 0.67 18.69 9.27
CA THR A 234 1.82 18.12 8.56
C THR A 234 2.45 17.06 9.44
N HIS A 235 2.68 15.88 8.88
CA HIS A 235 3.37 14.77 9.52
C HIS A 235 4.70 14.53 8.83
N ARG A 236 5.74 14.26 9.62
CA ARG A 236 7.06 13.89 9.16
C ARG A 236 7.52 12.68 9.94
N LEU A 237 7.82 11.60 9.23
CA LEU A 237 8.20 10.33 9.83
C LEU A 237 9.58 9.92 9.33
N ASP A 238 10.42 9.46 10.24
CA ASP A 238 11.60 8.67 9.88
C ASP A 238 11.19 7.21 9.72
N LEU A 239 11.68 6.58 8.65
CA LEU A 239 11.43 5.18 8.31
C LEU A 239 12.60 4.26 8.76
N GLY A 240 13.65 4.86 9.32
CA GLY A 240 14.81 4.17 9.87
C GLY A 240 14.66 3.68 11.33
N PRO A 241 15.74 3.13 11.91
CA PRO A 241 15.71 2.44 13.22
C PRO A 241 15.30 3.32 14.41
N LEU A 242 15.48 4.64 14.31
CA LEU A 242 15.15 5.59 15.37
C LEU A 242 13.65 5.98 15.42
N ALA A 243 12.87 5.55 14.42
CA ALA A 243 11.40 5.67 14.33
C ALA A 243 10.81 7.01 14.82
N ARG A 244 11.48 8.14 14.51
CA ARG A 244 11.06 9.48 14.96
C ARG A 244 9.79 9.91 14.22
N SER A 245 8.91 10.62 14.93
CA SER A 245 7.64 11.10 14.41
C SER A 245 7.38 12.54 14.82
N PHE A 246 6.96 13.37 13.88
CA PHE A 246 6.64 14.77 14.06
C PHE A 246 5.26 15.03 13.48
N ALA A 247 4.45 15.78 14.21
CA ALA A 247 3.17 16.30 13.73
C ALA A 247 3.04 17.78 14.12
N GLN A 248 2.52 18.61 13.21
CA GLN A 248 2.26 20.02 13.45
C GLN A 248 0.90 20.41 12.90
N ASP A 249 0.07 21.06 13.72
CA ASP A 249 -1.19 21.66 13.28
C ASP A 249 -0.93 22.78 12.26
N LEU A 250 -1.67 22.73 11.15
CA LEU A 250 -1.65 23.73 10.08
C LEU A 250 -2.67 24.86 10.31
N GLU A 251 -3.65 24.63 11.17
CA GLU A 251 -4.79 25.51 11.42
C GLU A 251 -5.04 25.63 12.93
N GLY A 252 -5.75 26.67 13.34
CA GLY A 252 -6.12 26.93 14.75
C GLY A 252 -5.32 28.06 15.40
N ASP A 253 -5.88 28.63 16.47
CA ASP A 253 -5.34 29.80 17.16
C ASP A 253 -4.10 29.48 18.02
N ALA A 254 -3.92 28.21 18.37
CA ALA A 254 -2.83 27.73 19.20
C ALA A 254 -2.22 26.44 18.62
N PRO A 255 -1.47 26.53 17.51
CA PRO A 255 -0.99 25.35 16.79
C PRO A 255 -0.12 24.49 17.69
N GLN A 256 -0.40 23.19 17.68
CA GLN A 256 0.35 22.20 18.41
C GLN A 256 1.46 21.60 17.55
N VAL A 257 2.62 21.40 18.14
CA VAL A 257 3.72 20.60 17.60
C VAL A 257 3.96 19.43 18.53
N VAL A 258 3.97 18.22 17.98
CA VAL A 258 4.22 16.97 18.68
C VAL A 258 5.44 16.32 18.07
N ARG A 259 6.42 15.97 18.89
CA ARG A 259 7.64 15.25 18.49
C ARG A 259 7.80 14.02 19.35
N VAL A 260 8.09 12.89 18.73
CA VAL A 260 8.38 11.61 19.38
C VAL A 260 9.70 11.08 18.84
N ALA A 261 10.62 10.74 19.73
CA ALA A 261 11.91 10.13 19.40
C ALA A 261 12.27 9.07 20.45
N GLY A 262 12.13 7.80 20.07
CA GLY A 262 12.17 6.69 21.03
C GLY A 262 11.17 6.93 22.17
N ASP A 263 11.69 6.92 23.39
CA ASP A 263 10.91 7.10 24.62
C ASP A 263 10.59 8.56 24.96
N SER A 264 11.14 9.51 24.19
CA SER A 264 10.97 10.94 24.44
C SER A 264 9.76 11.50 23.69
N LEU A 265 8.88 12.20 24.42
CA LEU A 265 7.78 12.99 23.88
C LEU A 265 8.01 14.46 24.15
N GLU A 266 7.79 15.30 23.15
CA GLU A 266 7.67 16.74 23.34
C GLU A 266 6.37 17.23 22.71
N VAL A 267 5.61 18.01 23.46
CA VAL A 267 4.42 18.70 22.96
C VAL A 267 4.58 20.18 23.24
N ARG A 268 4.42 21.01 22.22
CA ARG A 268 4.39 22.48 22.34
C ARG A 268 3.08 23.01 21.78
N ARG A 269 2.43 23.93 22.47
CA ARG A 269 1.20 24.59 22.02
C ARG A 269 1.45 26.09 21.93
N ALA A 270 1.25 26.68 20.76
CA ALA A 270 1.64 28.07 20.48
C ALA A 270 3.10 28.37 20.88
N GLY A 271 4.00 27.40 20.70
CA GLY A 271 5.42 27.51 21.06
C GLY A 271 5.74 27.29 22.55
N VAL A 272 4.75 27.14 23.43
CA VAL A 272 4.96 26.88 24.86
C VAL A 272 4.98 25.37 25.13
N PRO A 273 5.99 24.82 25.84
CA PRO A 273 6.02 23.41 26.23
C PRO A 273 4.82 23.03 27.12
N VAL A 274 4.17 21.91 26.80
CA VAL A 274 3.12 21.29 27.63
C VAL A 274 3.79 20.29 28.55
N LEU A 275 3.68 20.52 29.87
CA LEU A 275 4.32 19.68 30.90
C LEU A 275 3.32 18.82 31.69
N ASP A 276 2.04 19.15 31.63
CA ASP A 276 0.97 18.45 32.33
C ASP A 276 0.75 17.05 31.72
N PRO A 277 1.04 15.95 32.47
CA PRO A 277 0.92 14.58 31.94
C PRO A 277 -0.46 14.26 31.37
N ALA A 278 -1.54 14.77 31.98
CA ALA A 278 -2.90 14.52 31.51
C ALA A 278 -3.17 15.09 30.11
N GLN A 279 -2.41 16.12 29.71
CA GLN A 279 -2.49 16.71 28.37
C GLN A 279 -1.55 16.08 27.35
N LEU A 280 -0.68 15.16 27.79
CA LEU A 280 0.30 14.48 26.93
C LEU A 280 -0.20 13.13 26.41
N ASP A 281 -1.17 12.51 27.08
CA ASP A 281 -1.66 11.17 26.73
C ASP A 281 -2.34 11.12 25.36
N PHE A 282 -3.21 12.07 25.07
CA PHE A 282 -3.89 12.13 23.77
C PHE A 282 -2.92 12.39 22.61
N PRO A 283 -2.05 13.43 22.63
CA PRO A 283 -1.05 13.64 21.58
C PRO A 283 -0.15 12.41 21.35
N ARG A 284 0.27 11.73 22.43
CA ARG A 284 1.09 10.52 22.36
C ARG A 284 0.37 9.37 21.65
N ALA A 285 -0.86 9.07 22.06
CA ALA A 285 -1.66 8.01 21.45
C ALA A 285 -1.96 8.33 19.98
N PHE A 286 -2.32 9.59 19.70
CA PHE A 286 -2.70 10.03 18.37
C PHE A 286 -1.55 9.93 17.36
N ILE A 287 -0.37 10.47 17.67
CA ILE A 287 0.76 10.43 16.72
C ILE A 287 1.22 9.00 16.45
N ARG A 288 1.12 8.10 17.43
CA ARG A 288 1.43 6.68 17.25
C ARG A 288 0.40 5.98 16.36
N ILE A 289 -0.90 6.20 16.59
CA ILE A 289 -1.96 5.66 15.73
C ILE A 289 -1.80 6.17 14.30
N ALA A 290 -1.52 7.46 14.12
CA ALA A 290 -1.30 8.08 12.82
C ALA A 290 -0.10 7.46 12.10
N ARG A 291 1.04 7.29 12.80
CA ARG A 291 2.22 6.59 12.28
C ARG A 291 1.88 5.17 11.86
N TRP A 292 1.39 4.35 12.78
CA TRP A 292 1.11 2.93 12.53
C TRP A 292 0.15 2.76 11.35
N SER A 293 -0.91 3.56 11.32
CA SER A 293 -1.90 3.52 10.25
C SER A 293 -1.41 4.11 8.92
N PHE A 294 -0.31 4.86 8.89
CA PHE A 294 0.27 5.32 7.63
C PHE A 294 1.25 4.27 7.07
N LEU A 295 1.94 3.55 7.95
CA LEU A 295 2.99 2.60 7.61
C LEU A 295 2.50 1.17 7.36
N LEU A 296 1.21 0.89 7.48
CA LEU A 296 0.66 -0.39 7.02
C LEU A 296 0.74 -0.51 5.50
N PRO A 297 1.08 -1.70 4.97
CA PRO A 297 1.18 -2.97 5.69
C PRO A 297 2.57 -3.26 6.28
N TRP A 298 3.59 -2.43 6.04
CA TRP A 298 4.98 -2.76 6.43
C TRP A 298 5.18 -2.88 7.95
N ASP A 299 4.38 -2.18 8.75
CA ASP A 299 4.36 -2.31 10.22
C ASP A 299 3.87 -3.68 10.72
N LEU A 300 3.36 -4.57 9.84
CA LEU A 300 3.08 -5.97 10.20
C LEU A 300 4.34 -6.78 10.53
N LEU A 301 5.52 -6.26 10.18
CA LEU A 301 6.80 -6.85 10.57
C LEU A 301 7.33 -6.32 11.91
N ASP A 302 6.59 -5.51 12.65
CA ASP A 302 6.99 -5.05 13.99
C ASP A 302 7.41 -6.25 14.88
N PRO A 303 8.58 -6.23 15.55
CA PRO A 303 9.06 -7.24 16.50
C PRO A 303 8.00 -7.86 17.41
N GLU A 304 7.09 -7.03 17.91
CA GLU A 304 6.07 -7.38 18.87
C GLU A 304 4.81 -7.94 18.20
N ALA A 305 4.65 -7.79 16.88
CA ALA A 305 3.53 -8.33 16.13
C ALA A 305 3.53 -9.87 16.13
N ARG A 306 2.36 -10.44 16.38
CA ARG A 306 2.05 -11.86 16.20
C ARG A 306 0.89 -11.98 15.25
N LEU A 307 1.10 -12.76 14.20
CA LEU A 307 0.16 -12.91 13.10
C LEU A 307 -0.37 -14.33 13.07
N GLN A 308 -1.69 -14.46 13.00
CA GLN A 308 -2.39 -15.74 12.90
C GLN A 308 -3.41 -15.69 11.76
N TYR A 309 -3.39 -16.67 10.88
CA TYR A 309 -4.38 -16.77 9.81
C TYR A 309 -5.73 -17.26 10.37
N ARG A 310 -6.81 -16.58 9.98
CA ARG A 310 -8.18 -16.84 10.46
C ARG A 310 -9.09 -17.40 9.38
N GLY A 311 -8.54 -17.70 8.20
CA GLY A 311 -9.24 -18.21 7.04
C GLY A 311 -9.74 -17.12 6.11
N GLU A 312 -10.44 -17.56 5.06
CA GLU A 312 -11.00 -16.69 4.03
C GLU A 312 -12.39 -16.22 4.45
N ARG A 313 -12.68 -14.92 4.29
CA ARG A 313 -14.00 -14.35 4.58
C ARG A 313 -14.35 -13.26 3.58
N THR A 314 -15.61 -13.20 3.18
CA THR A 314 -16.17 -12.00 2.55
C THR A 314 -16.74 -11.12 3.65
N PRO A 315 -16.18 -9.93 3.92
CA PRO A 315 -16.68 -9.09 4.98
C PRO A 315 -18.02 -8.44 4.60
N PRO A 316 -18.80 -7.94 5.58
CA PRO A 316 -20.03 -7.21 5.32
C PRO A 316 -19.83 -6.08 4.31
N MET A 317 -20.84 -5.80 3.49
CA MET A 317 -20.76 -4.76 2.47
C MET A 317 -20.51 -3.40 3.12
N ALA A 318 -19.44 -2.73 2.69
CA ALA A 318 -19.12 -1.37 3.16
C ALA A 318 -19.72 -0.28 2.27
N SER A 319 -20.12 -0.62 1.05
CA SER A 319 -20.71 0.32 0.10
C SER A 319 -21.74 -0.39 -0.78
N ARG A 320 -22.21 0.29 -1.83
CA ARG A 320 -23.06 -0.33 -2.87
C ARG A 320 -22.30 -1.37 -3.70
N VAL A 321 -20.98 -1.39 -3.63
CA VAL A 321 -20.12 -2.39 -4.28
C VAL A 321 -19.91 -3.55 -3.28
N PRO A 322 -20.15 -4.80 -3.70
CA PRO A 322 -19.87 -5.96 -2.85
C PRO A 322 -18.39 -6.05 -2.47
N SER A 323 -18.13 -6.43 -1.21
CA SER A 323 -16.76 -6.70 -0.75
C SER A 323 -16.18 -7.95 -1.43
N ASP A 324 -14.89 -7.92 -1.74
CA ASP A 324 -14.18 -9.09 -2.27
C ASP A 324 -13.94 -10.16 -1.19
N LEU A 325 -13.62 -11.38 -1.62
CA LEU A 325 -13.10 -12.40 -0.73
C LEU A 325 -11.72 -11.97 -0.19
N CYS A 326 -11.55 -12.02 1.13
CA CYS A 326 -10.33 -11.58 1.81
C CYS A 326 -9.68 -12.73 2.59
N ASP A 327 -8.35 -12.71 2.64
CA ASP A 327 -7.57 -13.41 3.65
C ASP A 327 -7.66 -12.62 4.95
N VAL A 328 -8.03 -13.28 6.05
CA VAL A 328 -8.13 -12.63 7.36
C VAL A 328 -6.93 -13.00 8.21
N VAL A 329 -6.10 -12.02 8.52
CA VAL A 329 -4.93 -12.18 9.39
C VAL A 329 -5.18 -11.44 10.70
N ARG A 330 -5.20 -12.18 11.79
CA ARG A 330 -5.27 -11.62 13.14
C ARG A 330 -3.89 -11.17 13.57
N LEU A 331 -3.79 -9.89 13.92
CA LEU A 331 -2.66 -9.27 14.56
C LEU A 331 -2.93 -9.11 16.04
N THR A 332 -2.00 -9.57 16.86
CA THR A 332 -1.88 -9.27 18.30
C THR A 332 -0.47 -8.77 18.60
N PHE A 333 -0.26 -8.13 19.74
CA PHE A 333 1.07 -7.68 20.15
C PHE A 333 1.54 -8.45 21.39
N GLU A 334 2.75 -8.98 21.35
CA GLU A 334 3.45 -9.51 22.52
C GLU A 334 4.28 -8.40 23.16
N GLY A 335 3.73 -7.73 24.17
CA GLY A 335 4.41 -6.67 24.91
C GLY A 335 3.48 -5.97 25.91
N GLN A 336 4.05 -5.40 26.97
CA GLN A 336 3.33 -4.56 27.94
C GLN A 336 3.42 -3.07 27.55
N ASP A 337 3.17 -2.74 26.28
CA ASP A 337 2.93 -1.33 25.94
C ASP A 337 1.53 -0.98 26.43
N GLU A 338 1.43 -0.46 27.67
CA GLU A 338 0.19 -0.03 28.32
C GLU A 338 -0.61 0.99 27.49
N SER A 339 0.03 1.64 26.52
CA SER A 339 -0.63 2.61 25.67
C SER A 339 -1.35 1.99 24.47
N ARG A 340 -1.04 0.74 24.08
CA ARG A 340 -1.82 -0.01 23.08
C ARG A 340 -3.10 -0.49 23.74
N ARG A 341 -4.23 0.05 23.29
CA ARG A 341 -5.53 -0.24 23.88
C ARG A 341 -6.27 -1.39 23.21
N ASP A 342 -5.95 -1.72 21.97
CA ASP A 342 -6.67 -2.76 21.23
C ASP A 342 -5.97 -4.10 21.41
N ASP A 343 -6.73 -5.14 21.79
CA ASP A 343 -6.21 -6.47 22.08
C ASP A 343 -5.88 -7.25 20.81
N TRP A 344 -6.69 -7.06 19.77
CA TRP A 344 -6.46 -7.69 18.47
C TRP A 344 -7.03 -6.88 17.32
N HIS A 345 -6.43 -7.08 16.14
CA HIS A 345 -6.88 -6.54 14.86
C HIS A 345 -7.02 -7.67 13.85
N ASP A 346 -8.21 -7.89 13.30
CA ASP A 346 -8.42 -8.75 12.14
C ASP A 346 -8.26 -7.91 10.88
N ILE A 347 -7.18 -8.15 10.14
CA ILE A 347 -6.82 -7.45 8.91
C ILE A 347 -7.35 -8.24 7.72
N TYR A 348 -8.22 -7.61 6.94
CA TYR A 348 -8.81 -8.20 5.75
C TYR A 348 -7.99 -7.78 4.54
N ILE A 349 -7.25 -8.72 3.96
CA ILE A 349 -6.41 -8.52 2.78
C ILE A 349 -7.16 -9.11 1.58
N SER A 350 -7.52 -8.28 0.60
CA SER A 350 -8.29 -8.74 -0.56
C SER A 350 -7.52 -9.79 -1.36
N ARG A 351 -8.15 -10.90 -1.72
CA ARG A 351 -7.52 -11.93 -2.57
C ARG A 351 -7.47 -11.55 -4.04
N VAL A 352 -8.07 -10.43 -4.41
CA VAL A 352 -8.11 -9.93 -5.79
C VAL A 352 -6.93 -9.00 -6.07
N ASN A 353 -6.66 -8.06 -5.17
CA ASN A 353 -5.63 -7.04 -5.34
C ASN A 353 -4.57 -7.01 -4.23
N HIS A 354 -4.73 -7.85 -3.19
CA HIS A 354 -3.88 -7.93 -2.00
C HIS A 354 -3.70 -6.61 -1.24
N LEU A 355 -4.63 -5.67 -1.42
CA LEU A 355 -4.69 -4.46 -0.61
C LEU A 355 -5.51 -4.74 0.66
N ILE A 356 -5.23 -3.99 1.73
CA ILE A 356 -6.05 -4.03 2.93
C ILE A 356 -7.41 -3.41 2.56
N ASP A 357 -8.48 -4.18 2.71
CA ASP A 357 -9.86 -3.71 2.57
C ASP A 357 -10.32 -3.01 3.84
N ARG A 358 -10.11 -3.69 4.98
CA ARG A 358 -10.46 -3.18 6.29
C ARG A 358 -9.67 -3.81 7.42
N ILE A 359 -9.77 -3.17 8.58
CA ILE A 359 -9.25 -3.68 9.84
C ILE A 359 -10.38 -3.67 10.86
N HIS A 360 -10.73 -4.83 11.38
CA HIS A 360 -11.70 -4.97 12.47
C HIS A 360 -10.95 -5.16 13.78
N SER A 361 -11.13 -4.23 14.71
CA SER A 361 -10.36 -4.17 15.95
C SER A 361 -11.27 -4.37 17.15
N TYR A 362 -10.72 -4.97 18.20
CA TYR A 362 -11.41 -5.16 19.47
C TYR A 362 -10.57 -4.67 20.63
N ARG A 363 -11.23 -4.05 21.60
CA ARG A 363 -10.67 -3.61 22.87
C ARG A 363 -11.42 -4.26 24.01
N ALA A 364 -10.70 -5.02 24.84
CA ALA A 364 -11.25 -5.76 25.98
C ALA A 364 -11.56 -4.85 27.16
N GLU A 365 -10.81 -3.76 27.34
CA GLU A 365 -10.97 -2.79 28.44
C GLU A 365 -12.43 -2.29 28.55
N ASP A 366 -13.00 -1.85 27.43
CA ASP A 366 -14.35 -1.30 27.33
C ASP A 366 -15.30 -2.17 26.48
N ARG A 367 -14.83 -3.32 25.97
CA ARG A 367 -15.57 -4.25 25.11
C ARG A 367 -16.06 -3.60 23.81
N THR A 368 -15.29 -2.66 23.28
CA THR A 368 -15.65 -1.95 22.05
C THR A 368 -15.05 -2.63 20.82
N TYR A 369 -15.75 -2.47 19.70
CA TYR A 369 -15.29 -2.88 18.39
C TYR A 369 -15.25 -1.67 17.47
N SER A 370 -14.25 -1.62 16.59
CA SER A 370 -14.15 -0.61 15.53
C SER A 370 -13.78 -1.26 14.22
N VAL A 371 -14.28 -0.71 13.11
CA VAL A 371 -13.88 -1.14 11.77
C VAL A 371 -13.35 0.06 11.01
N VAL A 372 -12.16 -0.10 10.45
CA VAL A 372 -11.51 0.93 9.63
C VAL A 372 -11.45 0.44 8.21
N LEU A 373 -12.11 1.14 7.30
CA LEU A 373 -12.09 0.88 5.86
C LEU A 373 -10.91 1.62 5.23
N TRP A 374 -10.24 0.97 4.28
CA TRP A 374 -9.07 1.50 3.58
C TRP A 374 -9.39 1.66 2.09
N SER A 375 -9.21 2.87 1.56
CA SER A 375 -9.59 3.19 0.19
C SER A 375 -8.68 4.24 -0.46
N ASP A 376 -8.94 4.49 -1.75
CA ASP A 376 -8.24 5.47 -2.57
C ASP A 376 -6.72 5.29 -2.57
N HIS A 377 -6.26 4.10 -2.94
CA HIS A 377 -4.83 3.81 -2.95
C HIS A 377 -4.10 4.52 -4.10
N LEU A 378 -3.12 5.36 -3.77
CA LEU A 378 -2.24 6.06 -4.73
C LEU A 378 -0.78 5.67 -4.52
N THR A 379 0.03 5.79 -5.57
CA THR A 379 1.46 5.43 -5.53
C THR A 379 2.36 6.66 -5.43
N PHE A 380 3.27 6.66 -4.45
CA PHE A 380 4.27 7.69 -4.16
C PHE A 380 5.61 7.01 -3.91
N GLY A 381 6.72 7.50 -4.50
CA GLY A 381 8.04 6.91 -4.28
C GLY A 381 8.22 5.46 -4.77
N GLY A 382 7.23 4.88 -5.45
CA GLY A 382 7.24 3.45 -5.80
C GLY A 382 6.53 2.55 -4.79
N VAL A 383 5.93 3.13 -3.76
CA VAL A 383 5.04 2.45 -2.81
C VAL A 383 3.64 3.04 -2.86
N ARG A 384 2.64 2.24 -2.54
CA ARG A 384 1.23 2.59 -2.56
C ARG A 384 0.78 2.88 -1.14
N ILE A 385 -0.05 3.88 -0.98
CA ILE A 385 -0.61 4.32 0.29
C ILE A 385 -2.11 4.47 0.09
N ALA A 386 -2.93 3.95 1.00
CA ALA A 386 -4.36 4.26 1.00
C ALA A 386 -4.51 5.72 1.40
N THR A 387 -4.97 6.58 0.50
CA THR A 387 -5.08 8.02 0.80
C THR A 387 -6.33 8.38 1.57
N ARG A 388 -7.24 7.43 1.79
CA ARG A 388 -8.46 7.63 2.56
C ARG A 388 -8.75 6.46 3.49
N ARG A 389 -9.16 6.78 4.72
CA ARG A 389 -9.59 5.81 5.73
C ARG A 389 -10.85 6.29 6.41
N GLU A 390 -11.80 5.38 6.59
CA GLU A 390 -13.05 5.66 7.29
C GLU A 390 -13.16 4.73 8.51
N THR A 391 -13.31 5.32 9.69
CA THR A 391 -13.54 4.58 10.93
C THR A 391 -15.03 4.57 11.21
N HIS A 392 -15.58 3.39 11.47
CA HIS A 392 -16.97 3.19 11.85
C HIS A 392 -17.08 2.46 13.18
N ALA A 393 -18.14 2.79 13.91
CA ALA A 393 -18.63 1.91 14.96
C ALA A 393 -19.07 0.57 14.36
N THR A 394 -18.86 -0.52 15.08
CA THR A 394 -19.24 -1.87 14.67
C THR A 394 -19.52 -2.72 15.91
N ASP A 395 -20.02 -3.92 15.69
CA ASP A 395 -20.08 -4.99 16.68
C ASP A 395 -19.12 -6.13 16.33
N VAL A 396 -19.24 -7.25 17.05
CA VAL A 396 -18.44 -8.47 16.85
C VAL A 396 -18.52 -9.06 15.43
N THR A 397 -19.57 -8.74 14.67
CA THR A 397 -19.78 -9.25 13.31
C THR A 397 -18.97 -8.47 12.27
N GLY A 398 -18.53 -7.25 12.60
CA GLY A 398 -17.89 -6.35 11.63
C GLY A 398 -18.87 -5.59 10.72
N GLU A 399 -20.16 -5.54 11.08
CA GLU A 399 -21.16 -4.75 10.36
C GLU A 399 -20.87 -3.25 10.46
N ILE A 400 -20.95 -2.56 9.32
CA ILE A 400 -20.59 -1.14 9.23
C ILE A 400 -21.71 -0.30 9.87
N GLY A 401 -21.40 0.29 11.02
CA GLY A 401 -22.27 1.21 11.75
C GLY A 401 -22.00 2.67 11.41
N ALA A 402 -22.28 3.53 12.40
CA ALA A 402 -22.14 4.98 12.27
C ALA A 402 -20.69 5.39 11.95
N LEU A 403 -20.55 6.42 11.12
CA LEU A 403 -19.25 7.01 10.78
C LEU A 403 -18.70 7.77 11.99
N GLU A 404 -17.49 7.42 12.41
CA GLU A 404 -16.81 8.03 13.56
C GLU A 404 -15.75 9.03 13.13
N ALA A 405 -14.96 8.69 12.10
CA ALA A 405 -13.92 9.56 11.59
C ALA A 405 -13.57 9.26 10.14
N VAL A 406 -13.15 10.29 9.41
CA VAL A 406 -12.53 10.18 8.08
C VAL A 406 -11.13 10.76 8.16
N VAL A 407 -10.16 10.01 7.65
CA VAL A 407 -8.78 10.45 7.53
C VAL A 407 -8.39 10.46 6.06
N GLU A 408 -7.79 11.56 5.62
CA GLU A 408 -7.25 11.71 4.27
C GLU A 408 -5.79 12.12 4.30
N TYR A 409 -5.01 11.51 3.42
CA TYR A 409 -3.60 11.82 3.24
C TYR A 409 -3.39 12.52 1.90
N SER A 410 -2.66 13.63 1.91
CA SER A 410 -2.33 14.39 0.71
C SER A 410 -0.91 14.93 0.78
N GLY A 411 -0.35 15.34 -0.36
CA GLY A 411 1.02 15.86 -0.41
C GLY A 411 2.07 14.86 0.09
N VAL A 412 1.85 13.56 -0.14
CA VAL A 412 2.77 12.50 0.28
C VAL A 412 4.06 12.60 -0.52
N HIS A 413 5.18 12.76 0.18
CA HIS A 413 6.51 12.87 -0.40
C HIS A 413 7.50 12.02 0.38
N PHE A 414 7.96 10.93 -0.24
CA PHE A 414 9.06 10.11 0.27
C PHE A 414 10.40 10.78 0.01
N ASP A 415 11.35 10.57 0.90
CA ASP A 415 12.67 11.21 0.88
C ASP A 415 12.54 12.74 0.77
N ALA A 416 11.60 13.28 1.54
CA ALA A 416 11.29 14.69 1.61
C ALA A 416 12.50 15.49 2.11
N PRO A 417 12.65 16.76 1.66
CA PRO A 417 13.82 17.59 1.93
C PRO A 417 13.77 18.23 3.33
N PHE A 418 13.44 17.45 4.36
CA PHE A 418 13.63 17.82 5.76
C PHE A 418 14.78 17.00 6.35
N GLY A 419 15.63 17.66 7.12
CA GLY A 419 16.76 17.06 7.83
C GLY A 419 16.51 17.00 9.34
N ASP A 420 17.61 16.88 10.09
CA ASP A 420 17.55 16.77 11.54
C ASP A 420 17.13 18.05 12.26
N GLU A 421 17.00 19.18 11.56
CA GLU A 421 16.56 20.46 12.13
C GLU A 421 15.19 20.37 12.80
N VAL A 422 14.30 19.52 12.29
CA VAL A 422 12.95 19.27 12.84
C VAL A 422 13.02 18.67 14.25
N TRP A 423 14.10 17.93 14.53
CA TRP A 423 14.35 17.26 15.81
C TRP A 423 15.26 18.09 16.73
N SER A 424 15.87 19.17 16.21
CA SER A 424 16.79 20.00 16.97
C SER A 424 16.13 20.67 18.19
N GLY A 425 16.89 20.79 19.27
CA GLY A 425 16.42 21.41 20.51
C GLY A 425 15.34 20.63 21.26
N MET A 426 15.11 19.37 20.91
CA MET A 426 14.20 18.50 21.66
C MET A 426 14.83 18.19 23.04
N THR A 427 14.34 18.85 24.08
CA THR A 427 14.67 18.48 25.46
C THR A 427 13.73 17.37 25.90
N ALA A 428 14.29 16.19 26.23
CA ALA A 428 13.53 15.06 26.75
C ALA A 428 12.64 15.54 27.91
N THR A 429 11.33 15.60 27.68
CA THR A 429 10.38 16.06 28.67
C THR A 429 9.54 14.86 29.07
N ALA A 430 9.67 14.48 30.35
CA ALA A 430 9.11 13.30 31.01
C ALA A 430 9.79 11.96 30.65
N PRO A 431 10.40 11.25 31.62
CA PRO A 431 10.67 9.82 31.47
C PRO A 431 9.37 9.03 31.39
N ILE A 432 9.40 7.87 30.72
CA ILE A 432 8.34 6.86 30.76
C ILE A 432 8.17 6.43 32.22
N THR A 433 7.20 7.03 32.92
CA THR A 433 6.75 6.55 34.21
C THR A 433 5.24 6.46 34.17
N THR A 434 4.79 5.21 34.03
CA THR A 434 3.60 4.60 34.63
C THR A 434 2.76 5.55 35.49
N ALA A 435 1.71 6.10 34.89
CA ALA A 435 0.48 6.41 35.60
C ALA A 435 -0.64 5.88 34.72
N GLY A 436 -1.37 4.88 35.22
CA GLY A 436 -2.49 4.29 34.51
C GLY A 436 -3.50 5.37 34.10
N PRO A 437 -4.08 5.29 32.90
CA PRO A 437 -4.89 6.39 32.39
C PRO A 437 -6.23 6.44 33.13
N PRO A 438 -6.75 7.65 33.44
CA PRO A 438 -8.18 7.78 33.64
C PRO A 438 -8.90 7.40 32.34
N SER A 439 -10.11 6.87 32.49
CA SER A 439 -11.01 6.53 31.40
C SER A 439 -11.11 7.67 30.37
N LEU A 440 -11.18 7.30 29.08
CA LEU A 440 -11.82 8.19 28.10
C LEU A 440 -13.20 8.51 28.68
N PRO A 441 -13.54 9.77 29.01
CA PRO A 441 -14.92 10.08 29.27
C PRO A 441 -15.67 9.76 27.96
N ALA A 442 -16.72 8.94 28.08
CA ALA A 442 -17.80 8.99 27.10
C ALA A 442 -18.16 10.48 26.94
N ALA A 443 -17.84 11.04 25.77
CA ALA A 443 -17.85 12.48 25.51
C ALA A 443 -17.09 13.33 26.56
N ALA A 444 -15.80 13.60 26.31
CA ALA A 444 -15.28 14.90 26.73
C ALA A 444 -16.13 15.96 26.02
N GLY A 445 -16.68 16.89 26.79
CA GLY A 445 -17.61 17.92 26.34
C GLY A 445 -17.13 18.70 25.11
N PRO A 446 -18.04 19.46 24.48
CA PRO A 446 -17.81 20.12 23.20
C PRO A 446 -16.47 20.85 23.18
N LEU A 447 -15.75 20.72 22.06
CA LEU A 447 -14.65 21.61 21.68
C LEU A 447 -15.07 23.04 22.05
N GLN A 448 -14.33 23.66 22.97
CA GLN A 448 -14.60 25.04 23.33
C GLN A 448 -14.49 25.90 22.07
N ALA A 449 -15.62 26.50 21.70
CA ALA A 449 -15.69 27.48 20.63
C ALA A 449 -14.73 28.65 20.93
N PRO A 450 -14.14 29.28 19.91
CA PRO A 450 -13.36 30.50 20.10
C PRO A 450 -14.26 31.57 20.75
N GLY A 451 -13.73 32.18 21.82
CA GLY A 451 -14.48 32.98 22.78
C GLY A 451 -15.39 34.03 22.15
N THR A 452 -16.69 33.91 22.37
CA THR A 452 -17.62 35.02 22.23
C THR A 452 -17.50 35.90 23.46
N GLY A 453 -17.15 37.18 23.23
CA GLY A 453 -17.01 38.19 24.26
C GLY A 453 -18.22 38.28 25.20
N ALA A 454 -17.93 38.62 26.45
CA ALA A 454 -18.94 38.89 27.47
C ALA A 454 -19.95 39.93 26.98
N PRO A 455 -21.28 39.69 27.12
CA PRO A 455 -22.27 40.75 27.03
C PRO A 455 -22.23 41.59 28.31
N PRO A 456 -22.59 42.89 28.23
CA PRO A 456 -22.50 43.78 29.37
C PRO A 456 -23.53 43.44 30.44
N ASP A 457 -23.11 43.66 31.68
CA ASP A 457 -23.89 43.62 32.90
C ASP A 457 -25.05 44.64 32.80
N ASP A 458 -26.30 44.17 32.79
CA ASP A 458 -27.46 45.03 33.00
C ASP A 458 -28.21 44.56 34.24
N SER A 459 -27.77 45.15 35.35
CA SER A 459 -28.53 45.23 36.57
C SER A 459 -29.65 46.25 36.38
N THR A 460 -30.90 45.81 36.15
CA THR A 460 -32.07 46.44 36.78
C THR A 460 -33.40 45.71 36.49
N LYS A 461 -34.04 45.31 37.60
CA LYS A 461 -35.48 45.10 37.85
C LYS A 461 -36.18 43.86 37.30
#